data_AF-G0PNQ1-F1
#
_entry.id   AF-G0PNQ1-F1
#
_cell.length_a   1.000
_cell.length_b   1.000
_cell.length_c   1.000
_cell.angle_alpha   90.00
_cell.angle_beta   90.00
_cell.angle_gamma   90.00
#
_symmetry.space_group_name_H-M   'P 1'
#
loop_
_entity.id
_entity.type
_entity.pdbx_description
1 polymer ?
#
loop_
_entity_poly.entity_id
_entity_poly.type
_entity_poly.pdbx_seq_one_letter_code
_entity_poly.pdbx_strand_id
1 'polypeptide(L)'
;MAAWAMKNNQVDCVLTGADNVARNGDTANKIGTYMLAVLCKHHKINFYPVVPFTTINRHIASGEEIRIEERPAGEMLRVNGILVGNAECPVWNPAFDVTPADLITKILTDFGNWTPEQLESQIPE
;
A
#
# COMPACT_ATOMS: atom_id res chain seq x y z
N MET A 1 9.74 -8.89 10.90
CA MET A 1 10.61 -9.69 10.01
C MET A 1 11.08 -8.90 8.79
N ALA A 2 10.20 -8.21 8.04
CA ALA A 2 10.55 -7.47 6.81
C ALA A 2 11.81 -6.58 6.93
N ALA A 3 11.87 -5.69 7.92
CA ALA A 3 13.03 -4.82 8.15
C ALA A 3 14.34 -5.62 8.35
N TRP A 4 14.27 -6.75 9.05
CA TRP A 4 15.44 -7.60 9.28
C TRP A 4 15.90 -8.30 8.00
N ALA A 5 14.97 -8.82 7.20
CA ALA A 5 15.29 -9.43 5.91
C ALA A 5 15.94 -8.40 4.95
N MET A 6 15.37 -7.19 4.88
CA MET A 6 15.93 -6.07 4.09
C MET A 6 17.32 -5.68 4.59
N LYS A 7 17.51 -5.52 5.90
CA LYS A 7 18.82 -5.22 6.50
C LYS A 7 19.89 -6.27 6.19
N ASN A 8 19.51 -7.54 6.09
CA ASN A 8 20.43 -8.64 5.81
C ASN A 8 20.54 -8.94 4.29
N ASN A 9 20.15 -7.99 3.43
CA ASN A 9 20.24 -8.11 1.97
C ASN A 9 19.58 -9.39 1.42
N GLN A 10 18.47 -9.82 2.03
CA GLN A 10 17.69 -10.97 1.55
C GLN A 10 16.57 -10.55 0.59
N VAL A 11 16.50 -9.26 0.23
CA VAL A 11 15.43 -8.66 -0.57
C VAL A 11 16.05 -7.68 -1.55
N ASP A 12 15.82 -7.88 -2.85
CA ASP A 12 16.30 -6.98 -3.91
C ASP A 12 15.29 -5.87 -4.24
N CYS A 13 14.01 -6.19 -4.15
CA CYS A 13 12.90 -5.26 -4.42
C CYS A 13 11.62 -5.75 -3.72
N VAL A 14 10.65 -4.85 -3.58
CA VAL A 14 9.32 -5.18 -3.07
C VAL A 14 8.28 -4.84 -4.12
N LEU A 15 7.41 -5.82 -4.38
CA LEU A 15 6.24 -5.65 -5.25
C LEU A 15 4.99 -5.90 -4.42
N THR A 16 3.99 -5.03 -4.58
CA THR A 16 2.67 -5.17 -3.95
C THR A 16 1.57 -5.00 -4.98
N GLY A 17 0.34 -5.38 -4.63
CA GLY A 17 -0.83 -4.87 -5.34
C GLY A 17 -1.18 -3.45 -4.89
N ALA A 18 -2.36 -2.99 -5.33
CA ALA A 18 -3.08 -1.88 -4.72
C ALA A 18 -4.58 -2.05 -4.91
N ASP A 19 -5.35 -1.43 -4.03
CA ASP A 19 -6.81 -1.37 -4.11
C ASP A 19 -7.27 -0.09 -4.83
N ASN A 20 -6.52 1.00 -4.69
CA ASN A 20 -6.79 2.28 -5.35
C ASN A 20 -5.49 3.09 -5.50
N VAL A 21 -5.28 3.71 -6.65
CA VAL A 21 -4.15 4.62 -6.92
C VAL A 21 -4.70 5.98 -7.32
N ALA A 22 -4.34 7.03 -6.59
CA ALA A 22 -4.72 8.40 -6.92
C ALA A 22 -3.89 8.96 -8.10
N ARG A 23 -4.33 10.06 -8.71
CA ARG A 23 -3.64 10.65 -9.87
C ARG A 23 -2.19 11.06 -9.59
N ASN A 24 -1.88 11.50 -8.39
CA ASN A 24 -0.51 11.82 -7.97
C ASN A 24 0.36 10.57 -7.68
N GLY A 25 -0.21 9.37 -7.79
CA GLY A 25 0.47 8.09 -7.51
C GLY A 25 0.37 7.60 -6.07
N ASP A 26 -0.25 8.36 -5.16
CA ASP A 26 -0.52 7.85 -3.81
C ASP A 26 -1.36 6.57 -3.91
N THR A 27 -0.90 5.55 -3.21
CA THR A 27 -1.38 4.18 -3.42
C THR A 27 -1.98 3.65 -2.13
N ALA A 28 -3.29 3.41 -2.14
CA ALA A 28 -3.95 2.67 -1.07
C ALA A 28 -3.88 1.16 -1.31
N ASN A 29 -3.41 0.42 -0.30
CA ASN A 29 -3.33 -1.03 -0.34
C ASN A 29 -3.50 -1.60 1.07
N LYS A 30 -3.55 -2.94 1.20
CA LYS A 30 -3.65 -3.64 2.48
C LYS A 30 -2.72 -3.05 3.55
N ILE A 31 -3.26 -2.84 4.76
CA ILE A 31 -2.54 -2.29 5.90
C ILE A 31 -1.18 -2.98 6.11
N GLY A 32 -0.13 -2.17 6.33
CA GLY A 32 1.27 -2.59 6.36
C GLY A 32 2.04 -2.27 5.07
N THR A 33 1.38 -1.87 3.98
CA THR A 33 2.05 -1.52 2.72
C THR A 33 2.87 -0.25 2.86
N TYR A 34 2.31 0.79 3.49
CA TYR A 34 3.04 2.01 3.80
C TYR A 34 4.29 1.73 4.65
N MET A 35 4.17 0.84 5.65
CA MET A 35 5.31 0.41 6.47
C MET A 35 6.41 -0.24 5.62
N LEU A 36 6.05 -1.10 4.65
CA LEU A 36 7.03 -1.70 3.74
C LEU A 36 7.73 -0.65 2.88
N ALA A 37 7.00 0.35 2.36
CA ALA A 37 7.57 1.41 1.54
C ALA A 37 8.57 2.29 2.35
N VAL A 38 8.25 2.61 3.60
CA VAL A 38 9.17 3.32 4.53
C VAL A 38 10.45 2.50 4.75
N LEU A 39 10.33 1.20 4.97
CA LEU A 39 11.48 0.32 5.14
C LEU A 39 12.32 0.21 3.86
N CYS A 40 11.67 0.15 2.69
CA CYS A 40 12.34 0.13 1.40
C CYS A 40 13.18 1.40 1.21
N LYS A 41 12.61 2.58 1.49
CA LYS A 41 13.34 3.85 1.42
C LYS A 41 14.55 3.88 2.36
N HIS A 42 14.38 3.41 3.61
CA HIS A 42 15.47 3.33 4.58
C HIS A 42 16.61 2.42 4.13
N HIS A 43 16.28 1.25 3.57
CA HIS A 43 17.25 0.26 3.12
C HIS A 43 17.71 0.45 1.65
N LYS A 44 17.24 1.50 0.97
CA LYS A 44 17.52 1.80 -0.45
C LYS A 44 17.13 0.65 -1.39
N ILE A 45 16.00 0.03 -1.09
CA ILE A 45 15.38 -1.03 -1.90
C ILE A 45 14.26 -0.40 -2.72
N ASN A 46 14.10 -0.82 -3.98
CA ASN A 46 13.04 -0.30 -4.82
C ASN A 46 11.66 -0.87 -4.44
N PHE A 47 10.64 -0.03 -4.47
CA PHE A 47 9.27 -0.36 -4.09
C PHE A 47 8.30 -0.09 -5.25
N TYR A 48 7.52 -1.11 -5.62
CA TYR A 48 6.69 -1.10 -6.82
C TYR A 48 5.26 -1.60 -6.55
N PRO A 49 4.25 -0.72 -6.57
CA PRO A 49 2.87 -1.14 -6.77
C PRO A 49 2.68 -1.71 -8.18
N VAL A 50 2.01 -2.85 -8.28
CA VAL A 50 1.68 -3.54 -9.53
C VAL A 50 0.17 -3.62 -9.63
N VAL A 51 -0.40 -2.89 -10.58
CA VAL A 51 -1.85 -2.67 -10.67
C VAL A 51 -2.30 -2.69 -12.13
N PRO A 52 -3.49 -3.22 -12.45
CA PRO A 52 -4.09 -2.93 -13.74
C PRO A 52 -4.39 -1.43 -13.82
N PHE A 53 -4.37 -0.86 -15.02
CA PHE A 53 -4.66 0.56 -15.22
C PHE A 53 -6.03 0.98 -14.66
N THR A 54 -6.99 0.05 -14.62
CA THR A 54 -8.33 0.25 -14.05
C THR A 54 -8.34 0.53 -12.54
N THR A 55 -7.27 0.21 -11.82
CA THR A 55 -7.11 0.55 -10.39
C THR A 55 -6.74 2.03 -10.19
N ILE A 56 -6.24 2.71 -11.22
CA ILE A 56 -5.94 4.14 -11.16
C ILE A 56 -7.24 4.93 -11.19
N ASN A 57 -7.52 5.63 -10.11
CA ASN A 57 -8.71 6.43 -9.95
C ASN A 57 -8.48 7.85 -10.47
N ARG A 58 -8.96 8.11 -11.69
CA ARG A 58 -8.88 9.42 -12.36
C ARG A 58 -9.66 10.54 -11.68
N HIS A 59 -10.49 10.25 -10.68
CA HIS A 59 -11.38 11.21 -10.05
C HIS A 59 -10.83 11.80 -8.74
N ILE A 60 -9.75 11.24 -8.19
CA ILE A 60 -9.11 11.71 -6.96
C ILE A 60 -7.72 12.26 -7.27
N ALA A 61 -7.37 13.40 -6.69
CA ALA A 61 -6.08 14.04 -6.89
C ALA A 61 -4.98 13.38 -6.06
N SER A 62 -5.27 13.04 -4.79
CA SER A 62 -4.30 12.50 -3.84
C SER A 62 -4.86 11.40 -2.96
N GLY A 63 -3.97 10.75 -2.20
CA GLY A 63 -4.34 9.74 -1.22
C GLY A 63 -5.16 10.28 -0.04
N GLU A 64 -5.19 11.60 0.17
CA GLU A 64 -6.00 12.24 1.23
C GLU A 64 -7.50 12.09 0.99
N GLU A 65 -7.91 11.90 -0.27
CA GLU A 65 -9.31 11.69 -0.65
C GLU A 65 -9.75 10.22 -0.46
N ILE A 66 -8.81 9.31 -0.19
CA ILE A 66 -9.09 7.88 0.00
C ILE A 66 -9.57 7.65 1.43
N ARG A 67 -10.83 7.25 1.56
CA ARG A 67 -11.40 6.82 2.85
C ARG A 67 -10.91 5.43 3.20
N ILE A 68 -10.23 5.32 4.34
CA ILE A 68 -9.78 4.04 4.87
C ILE A 68 -10.96 3.32 5.53
N GLU A 69 -11.23 2.10 5.05
CA GLU A 69 -12.18 1.19 5.68
C GLU A 69 -11.65 0.78 7.06
N GLU A 70 -12.44 0.98 8.11
CA GLU A 70 -12.22 0.38 9.42
C GLU A 70 -13.16 -0.81 9.60
N ARG A 71 -12.60 -1.95 9.98
CA ARG A 71 -13.32 -3.21 10.10
C ARG A 71 -13.60 -3.57 11.56
N PRO A 72 -14.60 -4.44 11.84
CA PRO A 72 -14.98 -4.79 13.19
C PRO A 72 -13.80 -5.35 14.02
N ALA A 73 -13.72 -4.95 15.30
CA ALA A 73 -12.67 -5.41 16.23
C ALA A 73 -12.57 -6.94 16.34
N GLY A 74 -13.70 -7.64 16.16
CA GLY A 74 -13.77 -9.10 16.25
C GLY A 74 -12.84 -9.84 15.28
N GLU A 75 -12.50 -9.24 14.13
CA GLU A 75 -11.59 -9.83 13.15
C GLU A 75 -10.11 -9.83 13.61
N MET A 76 -9.74 -8.88 14.47
CA MET A 76 -8.40 -8.82 15.08
C MET A 76 -8.33 -9.64 16.36
N LEU A 77 -9.43 -9.71 17.12
CA LEU A 77 -9.49 -10.45 18.38
C LEU A 77 -9.68 -11.96 18.16
N ARG A 78 -10.13 -12.40 16.98
CA ARG A 78 -10.44 -13.82 16.72
C ARG A 78 -9.82 -14.32 15.43
N VAL A 79 -9.25 -15.52 15.49
CA VAL A 79 -8.76 -16.26 14.32
C VAL A 79 -9.51 -17.58 14.26
N ASN A 80 -10.17 -17.88 13.13
CA ASN A 80 -11.02 -19.07 12.97
C ASN A 80 -12.07 -19.22 14.10
N GLY A 81 -12.65 -18.10 14.56
CA GLY A 81 -13.63 -18.05 15.64
C GLY A 81 -13.06 -18.11 17.06
N ILE A 82 -11.78 -18.47 17.22
CA ILE A 82 -11.10 -18.60 18.51
C ILE A 82 -10.57 -17.25 18.94
N LEU A 83 -10.87 -16.83 20.18
CA LEU A 83 -10.35 -15.59 20.77
C LEU A 83 -8.83 -15.70 21.00
N VAL A 84 -8.08 -14.71 20.53
CA VAL A 84 -6.63 -14.60 20.68
C VAL A 84 -6.31 -13.36 21.50
N GLY A 85 -6.37 -13.49 22.83
CA GLY A 85 -6.08 -12.39 23.77
C GLY A 85 -7.28 -12.00 24.65
N ASN A 86 -7.36 -10.72 25.02
CA ASN A 86 -8.43 -10.19 25.86
C ASN A 86 -9.61 -9.71 24.99
N ALA A 87 -10.83 -10.19 25.28
CA ALA A 87 -12.06 -9.84 24.58
C ALA A 87 -12.44 -8.35 24.69
N GLU A 88 -11.99 -7.67 25.74
CA GLU A 88 -12.29 -6.25 26.00
C GLU A 88 -11.18 -5.31 25.52
N CYS A 89 -10.12 -5.84 24.89
CA CYS A 89 -9.02 -5.03 24.39
C CYS A 89 -9.56 -4.02 23.35
N PRO A 90 -9.31 -2.71 23.51
CA PRO A 90 -9.61 -1.74 22.47
C PRO A 90 -8.83 -2.06 21.19
N VAL A 91 -9.50 -1.99 20.04
CA VAL A 91 -8.90 -2.33 18.74
C VAL A 91 -9.05 -1.16 17.78
N TRP A 92 -7.96 -0.89 17.05
CA TRP A 92 -7.99 -0.10 15.83
C TRP A 92 -7.66 -1.03 14.65
N ASN A 93 -8.60 -1.16 13.70
CA ASN A 93 -8.51 -2.14 12.61
C ASN A 93 -8.75 -1.47 11.24
N PRO A 94 -7.86 -0.58 10.79
CA PRO A 94 -7.88 -0.09 9.43
C PRO A 94 -7.50 -1.23 8.47
N ALA A 95 -8.32 -1.46 7.45
CA ALA A 95 -8.10 -2.52 6.48
C ALA A 95 -7.02 -2.18 5.44
N PHE A 96 -6.68 -0.89 5.32
CA PHE A 96 -5.77 -0.34 4.32
C PHE A 96 -4.92 0.79 4.92
N ASP A 97 -3.81 1.11 4.27
CA ASP A 97 -3.07 2.35 4.45
C ASP A 97 -2.79 3.01 3.10
N VAL A 98 -2.40 4.28 3.12
CA VAL A 98 -1.94 5.02 1.95
C VAL A 98 -0.42 5.09 1.98
N THR A 99 0.21 4.62 0.91
CA THR A 99 1.64 4.81 0.64
C THR A 99 1.81 6.10 -0.17
N PRO A 100 2.50 7.12 0.36
CA PRO A 100 2.80 8.34 -0.38
C PRO A 100 3.66 8.09 -1.62
N ALA A 101 3.40 8.87 -2.67
CA ALA A 101 4.12 8.82 -3.93
C ALA A 101 5.66 8.92 -3.78
N ASP A 102 6.17 9.70 -2.83
CA ASP A 102 7.61 9.90 -2.62
C ASP A 102 8.36 8.68 -2.05
N LEU A 103 7.64 7.61 -1.72
CA LEU A 103 8.17 6.32 -1.32
C LEU A 103 8.12 5.29 -2.46
N ILE A 104 7.45 5.59 -3.57
CA ILE A 104 7.21 4.68 -4.68
C ILE A 104 8.27 4.90 -5.76
N THR A 105 8.93 3.83 -6.18
CA THR A 105 9.91 3.92 -7.27
C THR A 105 9.21 4.08 -8.62
N LYS A 106 8.27 3.18 -8.93
CA LYS A 106 7.40 3.23 -10.11
C LYS A 106 6.11 2.46 -9.84
N ILE A 107 5.06 2.81 -10.56
CA ILE A 107 3.81 2.04 -10.62
C ILE A 107 3.84 1.22 -11.91
N LEU A 108 3.71 -0.10 -11.77
CA LEU A 108 3.72 -1.05 -12.88
C LEU A 108 2.29 -1.36 -13.30
N THR A 109 2.01 -1.25 -14.59
CA THR A 109 0.69 -1.50 -15.16
C THR A 109 0.76 -2.41 -16.39
N ASP A 110 -0.41 -2.79 -16.89
CA ASP A 110 -0.61 -3.52 -18.15
C ASP A 110 -0.22 -2.71 -19.40
N PHE A 111 -0.05 -1.39 -19.32
CA PHE A 111 0.33 -0.53 -20.44
C PHE A 111 1.77 0.02 -20.34
N GLY A 112 2.43 -0.13 -19.20
CA GLY A 112 3.76 0.42 -18.99
C GLY A 112 4.11 0.57 -17.52
N ASN A 113 5.22 1.27 -17.26
CA ASN A 113 5.66 1.61 -15.92
C ASN A 113 6.07 3.07 -15.85
N TRP A 114 5.58 3.77 -14.83
CA TRP A 114 5.79 5.21 -14.70
C TRP A 114 6.17 5.58 -13.27
N THR A 115 6.98 6.63 -13.14
CA THR A 115 7.15 7.30 -11.86
C THR A 115 5.82 7.97 -11.47
N PRO A 116 5.56 8.21 -10.17
CA PRO A 116 4.37 8.94 -9.74
C PRO A 116 4.17 10.27 -10.47
N GLU A 117 5.25 11.03 -10.71
CA GLU A 117 5.21 12.30 -11.42
C GLU A 117 4.79 12.17 -12.90
N GLN A 118 5.05 11.02 -13.51
CA GLN A 118 4.68 10.74 -14.90
C GLN A 118 3.25 10.19 -15.00
N LEU A 119 2.72 9.57 -13.95
CA LEU A 119 1.49 8.77 -13.99
C LEU A 119 0.30 9.53 -14.58
N GLU A 120 0.02 10.73 -14.09
CA GLU A 120 -1.18 11.50 -14.47
C GLU A 120 -1.27 11.74 -15.99
N SER A 121 -0.13 12.04 -16.62
CA SER A 121 -0.05 12.26 -18.07
C SER A 121 -0.33 11.03 -18.93
N GLN A 122 -0.37 9.84 -18.31
CA GLN A 122 -0.55 8.56 -18.98
C GLN A 122 -1.97 8.03 -18.81
N ILE A 123 -2.80 8.70 -18.00
CA ILE A 123 -4.23 8.38 -17.82
C ILE A 123 -4.97 8.73 -19.10
N PRO A 124 -5.50 7.73 -19.84
CA PRO A 124 -6.33 8.00 -21.01
C PRO A 124 -7.56 8.81 -20.61
N GLU A 125 -8.03 9.65 -21.52
CA GLU A 125 -9.28 10.41 -21.35
C GLU A 125 -10.48 9.49 -21.02
#